data_AF-A0A1I5KI84-F1
#
_entry.id   AF-A0A1I5KI84-F1
#
_cell.length_a   1.000
_cell.length_b   1.000
_cell.length_c   1.000
_cell.angle_alpha   90.00
_cell.angle_beta   90.00
_cell.angle_gamma   90.00
#
_symmetry.space_group_name_H-M   'P 1'
#
loop_
_entity.id
_entity.type
_entity.pdbx_description
1 polymer ?
#
loop_
_entity_poly.entity_id
_entity_poly.type
_entity_poly.pdbx_seq_one_letter_code
_entity_poly.pdbx_strand_id
1 'polypeptide(L)'
;MSFFVDPALAGADFGLTASGAMGLSAMRGDFTAFFLVAAFFMAWGAWKRRGDVLLPALLLFATAFSGRLVNLFAVGTYEGWWMPMLVEAVHVFVLTFAMLRWRGRTA
;
A
#
# COMPACT_ATOMS: atom_id res chain seq x y z
N MET A 1 6.65 2.43 14.64
CA MET A 1 6.08 1.19 15.22
C MET A 1 5.22 0.51 14.16
N SER A 2 5.02 -0.81 14.15
CA SER A 2 4.23 -1.49 13.10
C SER A 2 2.79 -1.78 13.54
N PHE A 3 1.87 -1.89 12.58
CA PHE A 3 0.47 -2.29 12.81
C PHE A 3 0.34 -3.65 13.52
N PHE A 4 1.30 -4.57 13.33
CA PHE A 4 1.25 -5.88 13.96
C PHE A 4 1.43 -5.79 15.48
N VAL A 5 2.37 -4.96 15.92
CA VAL A 5 2.75 -4.83 17.34
C VAL A 5 1.83 -3.83 18.05
N ASP A 6 1.72 -2.61 17.52
CA ASP A 6 0.91 -1.55 18.09
C ASP A 6 0.07 -0.86 16.99
N PRO A 7 -1.13 -1.42 16.68
CA PRO A 7 -2.00 -0.87 15.64
C PRO A 7 -2.58 0.50 16.01
N ALA A 8 -2.67 0.84 17.30
CA ALA A 8 -3.21 2.14 17.71
C ALA A 8 -2.21 3.25 17.38
N LEU A 9 -0.95 3.06 17.78
CA LEU A 9 0.10 4.03 17.51
C LEU A 9 0.40 4.11 16.00
N ALA A 10 0.48 2.97 15.31
CA ALA A 10 0.68 2.96 13.86
C ALA A 10 -0.51 3.57 13.10
N GLY A 11 -1.75 3.33 13.56
CA GLY A 11 -2.95 3.90 12.95
C GLY A 11 -3.05 5.42 13.07
N ALA A 12 -2.52 5.99 14.15
CA ALA A 12 -2.50 7.44 14.35
C ALA A 12 -1.73 8.17 13.23
N ASP A 13 -0.65 7.58 12.71
CA ASP A 13 0.12 8.11 11.57
C ASP A 13 -0.72 8.18 10.27
N PHE A 14 -1.81 7.42 10.20
CA PHE A 14 -2.76 7.38 9.08
C PHE A 14 -4.07 8.11 9.38
N GLY A 15 -4.17 8.81 10.52
CA GLY A 15 -5.40 9.48 10.96
C GLY A 15 -6.51 8.51 11.38
N LEU A 16 -6.17 7.27 11.72
CA LEU A 16 -7.13 6.25 12.11
C LEU A 16 -7.34 6.23 13.62
N THR A 17 -8.59 6.06 14.03
CA THR A 17 -8.97 5.78 15.43
C THR A 17 -9.76 4.48 15.50
N ALA A 18 -9.35 3.56 16.38
CA ALA A 18 -10.02 2.29 16.53
C ALA A 18 -11.23 2.39 17.47
N SER A 19 -12.38 1.86 17.03
CA SER A 19 -13.54 1.64 17.91
C SER A 19 -13.36 0.34 18.70
N GLY A 20 -12.63 0.42 19.81
CA GLY A 20 -12.40 -0.70 20.73
C GLY A 20 -11.61 -1.87 20.11
N ALA A 21 -11.80 -3.07 20.68
CA ALA A 21 -11.03 -4.26 20.30
C ALA A 21 -11.23 -4.69 18.83
N MET A 22 -12.43 -4.50 18.28
CA MET A 22 -12.73 -4.81 16.88
C MET A 22 -11.90 -3.95 15.92
N GLY A 23 -11.87 -2.63 16.15
CA GLY A 23 -11.08 -1.71 15.31
C GLY A 23 -9.58 -1.99 15.39
N LEU A 24 -9.06 -2.30 16.59
CA LEU A 24 -7.65 -2.67 16.77
C LEU A 24 -7.32 -4.01 16.08
N SER A 25 -8.26 -4.96 16.07
CA SER A 25 -8.10 -6.24 15.38
C SER A 25 -8.04 -6.03 13.86
N ALA A 26 -8.95 -5.25 13.29
CA ALA A 26 -8.97 -4.92 11.87
C ALA A 26 -7.69 -4.18 11.45
N MET A 27 -7.28 -3.15 12.19
CA MET A 27 -6.02 -2.45 11.93
C MET A 27 -4.81 -3.38 11.97
N ARG A 28 -4.76 -4.27 12.96
CA ARG A 28 -3.66 -5.25 13.10
C ARG A 28 -3.63 -6.23 11.94
N GLY A 29 -4.77 -6.74 11.50
CA GLY A 29 -4.86 -7.70 10.40
C GLY A 29 -4.63 -7.04 9.05
N ASP A 30 -5.50 -6.09 8.70
CA ASP A 30 -5.68 -5.62 7.33
C ASP A 30 -4.53 -4.71 6.88
N PHE A 31 -4.09 -3.78 7.74
CA PHE A 31 -2.96 -2.90 7.39
C PHE A 31 -1.63 -3.66 7.41
N THR A 32 -1.45 -4.59 8.35
CA THR A 32 -0.28 -5.48 8.33
C THR A 32 -0.27 -6.32 7.06
N ALA A 33 -1.40 -6.91 6.67
CA ALA A 33 -1.51 -7.68 5.43
C ALA A 33 -1.19 -6.80 4.21
N PHE A 34 -1.77 -5.61 4.11
CA PHE A 34 -1.47 -4.67 3.02
C PHE A 34 0.03 -4.41 2.89
N PHE A 35 0.68 -3.95 3.96
CA PHE A 35 2.09 -3.54 3.90
C PHE A 35 3.06 -4.73 3.80
N LEU A 36 2.84 -5.80 4.56
CA LEU A 36 3.73 -6.97 4.53
C LEU A 36 3.63 -7.71 3.21
N VAL A 37 2.42 -7.91 2.67
CA VAL A 37 2.24 -8.60 1.39
C VAL A 37 2.82 -7.75 0.26
N ALA A 38 2.54 -6.45 0.23
CA ALA A 38 3.14 -5.55 -0.75
C ALA A 38 4.68 -5.61 -0.67
N ALA A 39 5.25 -5.44 0.52
CA ALA A 39 6.70 -5.48 0.73
C ALA A 39 7.33 -6.81 0.29
N PHE A 40 6.70 -7.93 0.62
CA PHE A 40 7.17 -9.26 0.24
C PHE A 40 7.22 -9.46 -1.27
N PHE A 41 6.12 -9.16 -1.98
CA PHE A 41 6.06 -9.32 -3.43
C PHE A 41 6.98 -8.33 -4.16
N MET A 42 7.13 -7.12 -3.64
CA MET A 42 8.11 -6.15 -4.16
C MET A 42 9.55 -6.64 -4.00
N ALA A 43 9.91 -7.12 -2.81
CA ALA A 43 11.25 -7.64 -2.54
C ALA A 43 11.56 -8.88 -3.39
N TRP A 44 10.61 -9.82 -3.50
CA TRP A 44 10.75 -11.01 -4.34
C TRP A 44 10.90 -10.62 -5.81
N GLY A 45 9.99 -9.81 -6.34
CA GLY A 45 10.01 -9.38 -7.73
C GLY A 45 11.30 -8.65 -8.07
N ALA A 46 11.79 -7.79 -7.17
CA ALA A 46 13.07 -7.11 -7.32
C ALA A 46 14.27 -8.06 -7.32
N TRP A 47 14.32 -9.03 -6.40
CA TRP A 47 15.40 -10.00 -6.32
C TRP A 47 15.45 -10.89 -7.57
N LYS A 48 14.33 -11.49 -7.95
CA LYS A 48 14.27 -12.39 -9.11
C LYS A 48 14.20 -11.66 -10.44
N ARG A 49 14.04 -10.33 -10.44
CA ARG A 49 13.78 -9.50 -11.63
C ARG A 49 12.61 -10.06 -12.46
N ARG A 50 11.53 -10.39 -11.77
CA ARG A 50 10.32 -11.05 -12.29
C ARG A 50 9.12 -10.15 -12.12
N GLY A 51 8.67 -9.56 -13.23
CA GLY A 51 7.58 -8.57 -13.23
C GLY A 51 6.21 -9.17 -12.90
N ASP A 52 5.96 -10.42 -13.29
CA ASP A 52 4.72 -11.15 -12.98
C ASP A 52 4.42 -11.19 -11.47
N VAL A 53 5.46 -11.31 -10.65
CA VAL A 53 5.36 -11.38 -9.18
C VAL A 53 5.01 -10.03 -8.56
N LEU A 54 5.17 -8.91 -9.27
CA LEU A 54 4.86 -7.57 -8.74
C LEU A 54 3.36 -7.23 -8.78
N LEU A 55 2.53 -8.04 -9.47
CA LEU A 55 1.12 -7.75 -9.66
C LEU A 55 0.34 -7.53 -8.35
N PRO A 56 0.50 -8.36 -7.29
CA PRO A 56 -0.21 -8.13 -6.03
C PRO A 56 0.11 -6.77 -5.40
N ALA A 57 1.40 -6.39 -5.37
CA ALA A 57 1.81 -5.10 -4.84
C ALA A 57 1.24 -3.94 -5.68
N LEU A 58 1.26 -4.08 -7.01
CA LEU A 58 0.67 -3.08 -7.91
C LEU A 58 -0.82 -2.89 -7.64
N LEU A 59 -1.58 -3.97 -7.51
CA LEU A 59 -3.02 -3.92 -7.26
C LEU A 59 -3.35 -3.28 -5.89
N LEU A 60 -2.56 -3.58 -4.86
CA LEU A 60 -2.73 -2.97 -3.53
C LEU A 60 -2.54 -1.45 -3.59
N PHE A 61 -1.43 -0.96 -4.15
CA PHE A 61 -1.17 0.48 -4.26
C PHE A 61 -2.11 1.19 -5.22
N ALA A 62 -2.48 0.57 -6.34
CA ALA A 62 -3.45 1.15 -7.28
C ALA A 62 -4.84 1.28 -6.64
N THR A 63 -5.26 0.31 -5.84
CA THR A 63 -6.53 0.36 -5.10
C THR A 63 -6.50 1.46 -4.05
N ALA A 64 -5.41 1.56 -3.26
CA ALA A 64 -5.24 2.61 -2.26
C ALA A 64 -5.29 4.01 -2.89
N PHE A 65 -4.54 4.21 -3.99
CA PHE A 65 -4.54 5.48 -4.73
C PHE A 65 -5.93 5.83 -5.28
N SER A 66 -6.64 4.84 -5.82
CA SER A 66 -8.02 5.03 -6.32
C SER A 66 -8.96 5.46 -5.19
N GLY A 67 -8.83 4.87 -4.00
CA GLY A 67 -9.58 5.29 -2.81
C GLY A 67 -9.31 6.75 -2.44
N ARG A 68 -8.04 7.18 -2.51
CA ARG A 68 -7.69 8.60 -2.26
C ARG A 68 -8.18 9.55 -3.34
N LEU A 69 -8.20 9.12 -4.60
CA LEU A 69 -8.84 9.90 -5.68
C LEU A 69 -10.33 10.09 -5.41
N VAL A 70 -11.03 9.02 -5.02
CA VAL A 70 -12.45 9.13 -4.62
C VAL A 70 -12.60 10.14 -3.49
N ASN A 71 -11.77 10.09 -2.45
CA ASN A 71 -11.81 11.08 -1.37
C ASN A 71 -11.56 12.51 -1.89
N LEU A 72 -10.53 12.70 -2.72
CA LEU A 72 -10.17 14.00 -3.28
C LEU A 72 -11.33 14.65 -4.04
N PHE A 73 -12.10 13.86 -4.82
CA PHE A 73 -13.20 14.37 -5.62
C PHE A 73 -14.54 14.43 -4.87
N ALA A 74 -14.82 13.47 -3.99
CA ALA A 74 -16.12 13.37 -3.30
C ALA A 74 -16.17 14.14 -1.98
N VAL A 75 -15.03 14.28 -1.27
CA VAL A 75 -14.95 14.89 0.06
C VAL A 75 -14.04 16.13 0.05
N GLY A 76 -12.96 16.10 -0.72
CA GLY A 76 -11.98 17.18 -0.83
C GLY A 76 -10.64 16.86 -0.17
N THR A 77 -9.85 17.91 0.07
CA THR A 77 -8.49 17.82 0.62
C THR A 77 -8.46 17.98 2.14
N TYR A 78 -7.46 17.40 2.79
CA TYR A 78 -7.11 17.63 4.20
C TYR A 78 -5.61 17.99 4.32
N GLU A 79 -5.16 18.52 5.45
CA GLU A 79 -3.74 18.89 5.60
C GLU A 79 -2.81 17.70 5.34
N GLY A 80 -1.82 17.87 4.45
CA GLY A 80 -0.89 16.79 4.09
C GLY A 80 -1.45 15.72 3.14
N TRP A 81 -2.65 15.88 2.59
CA TRP A 81 -3.31 14.91 1.69
C TRP A 81 -2.45 14.43 0.52
N TRP A 82 -1.59 15.31 -0.01
CA TRP A 82 -0.76 15.04 -1.19
C TRP A 82 0.34 14.01 -0.91
N MET A 83 0.83 13.92 0.34
CA MET A 83 1.98 13.09 0.68
C MET A 83 1.70 11.59 0.48
N PRO A 84 0.63 11.00 1.04
CA PRO A 84 0.36 9.59 0.81
C PRO A 84 -0.07 9.29 -0.64
N MET A 85 -0.75 10.24 -1.32
CA MET A 85 -1.05 10.10 -2.74
C MET A 85 0.23 10.05 -3.59
N LEU A 86 1.22 10.86 -3.27
CA LEU A 86 2.52 10.83 -3.93
C LEU A 86 3.22 9.49 -3.72
N VAL A 87 3.24 8.98 -2.48
CA VAL A 87 3.84 7.68 -2.16
C VAL A 87 3.18 6.58 -2.98
N GLU A 88 1.85 6.52 -3.00
CA GLU A 88 1.10 5.50 -3.74
C GLU A 88 1.32 5.62 -5.26
N ALA A 89 1.27 6.84 -5.82
CA ALA A 89 1.52 7.09 -7.24
C ALA A 89 2.92 6.66 -7.68
N VAL A 90 3.94 6.95 -6.86
CA VAL A 90 5.32 6.52 -7.10
C VAL A 90 5.42 4.99 -7.09
N HIS A 91 4.76 4.30 -6.15
CA HIS A 91 4.74 2.84 -6.14
C HIS A 91 4.08 2.28 -7.40
N VAL A 92 2.91 2.79 -7.79
CA VAL A 92 2.21 2.37 -9.02
C VAL A 92 3.12 2.57 -10.24
N PHE A 93 3.77 3.72 -10.35
CA PHE A 93 4.69 4.03 -11.45
C PHE A 93 5.89 3.08 -11.49
N VAL A 94 6.61 2.94 -10.38
CA VAL A 94 7.83 2.12 -10.29
C VAL A 94 7.52 0.64 -10.54
N LEU A 95 6.43 0.13 -9.97
CA LEU A 95 6.01 -1.26 -10.16
C LEU A 95 5.62 -1.51 -11.62
N THR A 96 4.81 -0.65 -12.21
CA THR A 96 4.43 -0.76 -13.63
C THR A 96 5.67 -0.70 -14.53
N PHE A 97 6.59 0.23 -14.27
CA PHE A 97 7.83 0.34 -15.01
C PHE A 97 8.70 -0.93 -14.90
N ALA A 98 8.87 -1.46 -13.69
CA ALA A 98 9.62 -2.70 -13.46
C ALA A 98 8.97 -3.90 -14.18
N MET A 99 7.63 -4.00 -14.13
CA MET A 99 6.87 -5.03 -14.82
C MET A 99 7.06 -4.96 -16.34
N LEU A 100 7.02 -3.75 -16.92
CA LEU A 100 7.28 -3.54 -18.34
C LEU A 100 8.73 -3.90 -18.71
N ARG A 101 9.69 -3.56 -17.84
CA ARG A 101 11.12 -3.82 -18.08
C ARG A 101 11.50 -5.30 -17.99
N TRP A 102 10.81 -6.07 -17.16
CA TRP A 102 11.05 -7.50 -16.93
C TRP A 102 10.03 -8.40 -17.64
N ARG A 103 9.18 -7.83 -18.50
CA ARG A 103 8.21 -8.56 -19.30
C ARG A 103 8.92 -9.64 -20.14
N GLY A 104 8.48 -10.89 -20.02
CA GLY A 104 9.05 -12.03 -20.74
C GLY A 104 10.28 -12.70 -20.11
N ARG A 105 10.76 -12.24 -18.95
CA ARG A 105 11.78 -12.98 -18.17
C ARG A 105 11.11 -14.04 -17.31
N THR A 106 10.69 -15.14 -17.92
CA THR A 106 10.38 -16.37 -17.20
C THR A 106 11.69 -17.10 -16.95
N ALA A 107 12.35 -16.74 -15.85
CA ALA A 107 13.38 -17.60 -15.26
C ALA A 107 12.71 -18.77 -14.55
#